data_AF-A0A1E8B585-F1
#
_entry.id   AF-A0A1E8B585-F1
#
_cell.length_a   1.000
_cell.length_b   1.000
_cell.length_c   1.000
_cell.angle_alpha   90.00
_cell.angle_beta   90.00
_cell.angle_gamma   90.00
#
_symmetry.space_group_name_H-M   'P 1'
#
loop_
_entity.id
_entity.type
_entity.pdbx_description
1 polymer ?
#
loop_
_entity_poly.entity_id
_entity_poly.type
_entity_poly.pdbx_seq_one_letter_code
_entity_poly.pdbx_strand_id
1 'polypeptide(L)'
;MKEAVSFKATCYLILNRPNEVLQLLGRTIRPKVPEEDLIAQAYQMLGNTEKANEMMQISMYQHLIQLVATIPNYVVVNASSAEKVEVILNRAFMLIDMYEIEKLHPNMTLKVYYAAAQVYCMQENFERALEMLRKYATVCAASFTVNSLHLHGDSYFDAIDGWFAEFPLGAKTVRNEEIIKRSMLQSIAENPIFASMKDLLEYKNMIASLKFKLDIKE
;
A
#
# COMPACT_ATOMS: atom_id res chain seq x y z
N MET A 1 19.14 5.03 13.13
CA MET A 1 20.12 5.39 12.06
C MET A 1 19.62 5.01 10.66
N LYS A 2 19.17 3.78 10.42
CA LYS A 2 18.62 3.35 9.11
C LYS A 2 17.45 4.22 8.62
N GLU A 3 16.48 4.54 9.49
CA GLU A 3 15.31 5.36 9.13
C GLU A 3 15.68 6.77 8.65
N ALA A 4 16.60 7.44 9.33
CA ALA A 4 17.08 8.77 8.94
C ALA A 4 17.79 8.73 7.58
N VAL A 5 18.54 7.67 7.30
CA VAL A 5 19.20 7.45 6.00
C VAL A 5 18.15 7.23 4.90
N SER A 6 17.13 6.40 5.14
CA SER A 6 16.02 6.21 4.20
C SER A 6 15.25 7.50 3.95
N PHE A 7 14.97 8.30 4.98
CA PHE A 7 14.30 9.59 4.83
C PHE A 7 15.10 10.56 3.97
N LYS A 8 16.42 10.65 4.21
CA LYS A 8 17.33 11.46 3.39
C LYS A 8 17.35 11.00 1.93
N ALA A 9 17.36 9.70 1.68
CA ALA A 9 17.27 9.14 0.32
C ALA A 9 15.95 9.53 -0.36
N THR A 10 14.82 9.49 0.35
CA THR A 10 13.54 9.97 -0.17
C THR A 10 13.59 11.45 -0.54
N CYS A 11 14.21 12.30 0.28
CA CYS A 11 14.42 13.71 -0.07
C CYS A 11 15.24 13.87 -1.36
N TYR A 12 16.29 13.06 -1.54
CA TYR A 12 17.06 13.08 -2.80
C TYR A 12 16.21 12.65 -4.00
N LEU A 13 15.35 11.65 -3.87
CA LEU A 13 14.41 11.28 -4.93
C LEU A 13 13.45 12.43 -5.28
N ILE A 14 12.86 13.09 -4.28
CA ILE A 14 11.96 14.24 -4.47
C ILE A 14 12.67 15.39 -5.18
N LEU A 15 13.94 15.62 -4.86
CA LEU A 15 14.78 16.64 -5.49
C LEU A 15 15.39 16.21 -6.83
N ASN A 16 14.97 15.06 -7.38
CA ASN A 16 15.47 14.48 -8.62
C ASN A 16 17.00 14.28 -8.64
N ARG A 17 17.54 13.79 -7.52
CA ARG A 17 18.98 13.53 -7.28
C ARG A 17 19.27 12.03 -7.15
N PRO A 18 19.17 11.24 -8.24
CA PRO A 18 19.23 9.78 -8.17
C PRO A 18 20.62 9.23 -7.83
N ASN A 19 21.70 9.93 -8.21
CA ASN A 19 23.06 9.47 -7.93
C ASN A 19 23.36 9.51 -6.43
N GLU A 20 22.88 10.53 -5.73
CA GLU A 20 23.02 10.68 -4.28
C GLU A 20 22.27 9.59 -3.53
N VAL A 21 21.13 9.12 -4.06
CA VAL A 21 20.41 7.96 -3.52
C VAL A 21 21.30 6.72 -3.60
N LEU A 22 21.87 6.43 -4.77
CA LEU A 22 22.71 5.25 -4.99
C LEU A 22 24.04 5.32 -4.24
N GLN A 23 24.59 6.51 -4.03
CA GLN A 23 25.78 6.72 -3.20
C GLN A 23 25.46 6.48 -1.71
N LEU A 24 24.27 6.91 -1.27
CA LEU A 24 23.85 6.80 0.14
C LEU A 24 23.40 5.38 0.51
N LEU A 25 22.63 4.71 -0.36
CA LEU A 25 22.00 3.41 -0.08
C LEU A 25 22.76 2.22 -0.69
N GLY A 26 23.67 2.48 -1.62
CA GLY A 26 24.30 1.47 -2.44
C GLY A 26 23.52 1.15 -3.71
N ARG A 27 24.13 0.31 -4.55
CA ARG A 27 23.61 -0.06 -5.88
C ARG A 27 22.98 -1.45 -5.92
N THR A 28 23.05 -2.21 -4.83
CA THR A 28 22.54 -3.58 -4.74
C THR A 28 21.88 -3.80 -3.39
N ILE A 29 21.00 -4.79 -3.33
CA ILE A 29 20.31 -5.20 -2.11
C ILE A 29 21.11 -6.35 -1.48
N ARG A 30 21.36 -6.27 -0.18
CA ARG A 30 21.93 -7.38 0.59
C ARG A 30 20.80 -8.18 1.24
N PRO A 31 20.93 -9.52 1.36
CA PRO A 31 19.99 -10.32 2.14
C PRO A 31 19.90 -9.79 3.57
N LYS A 32 18.68 -9.70 4.09
CA LYS A 32 18.45 -9.46 5.52
C LYS A 32 18.66 -10.77 6.28
N VAL A 33 19.21 -10.67 7.49
CA VAL A 33 19.20 -11.78 8.45
C VAL A 33 17.85 -11.72 9.17
N PRO A 34 17.07 -12.82 9.24
CA PRO A 34 15.79 -12.84 9.93
C PRO A 34 16.03 -12.97 11.44
N GLU A 35 16.30 -11.84 12.10
CA GLU A 35 16.55 -11.78 13.55
C GLU A 35 15.28 -12.15 14.34
N GLU A 36 14.11 -11.95 13.75
CA GLU A 36 12.79 -12.24 14.32
C GLU A 36 12.61 -13.74 14.58
N ASP A 37 13.12 -14.59 13.68
CA ASP A 37 13.09 -16.05 13.82
C ASP A 37 13.94 -16.52 15.01
N LEU A 38 15.06 -15.86 15.27
CA LEU A 38 15.92 -16.17 16.42
C LEU A 38 15.26 -15.75 17.73
N ILE A 39 14.58 -14.60 17.75
CA ILE A 39 13.84 -14.10 18.93
C ILE A 39 12.68 -15.04 19.26
N ALA A 40 11.88 -15.45 18.27
CA ALA A 40 10.78 -16.38 18.48
C ALA A 40 11.27 -17.74 19.03
N GLN A 41 12.36 -18.26 18.47
CA GLN A 41 13.00 -19.49 18.98
C GLN A 41 13.49 -19.33 20.43
N ALA A 42 14.08 -18.19 20.78
CA ALA A 42 14.50 -17.93 22.16
C ALA A 42 13.31 -17.92 23.14
N TYR A 43 12.19 -17.28 22.78
CA TYR A 43 10.97 -17.33 23.59
C TYR A 43 10.41 -18.75 23.72
N GLN A 44 10.45 -19.53 22.64
CA GLN A 44 10.03 -20.92 22.66
C GLN A 44 10.91 -21.78 23.60
N MET A 45 12.24 -21.59 23.56
CA MET A 45 13.18 -22.28 24.45
C MET A 45 13.01 -21.89 25.93
N LEU A 46 12.54 -20.68 26.20
CA LEU A 46 12.19 -20.21 27.54
C LEU A 46 10.79 -20.64 28.00
N GLY A 47 10.07 -21.41 27.18
CA GLY A 47 8.70 -21.87 27.48
C GLY A 47 7.61 -20.81 27.28
N ASN A 48 7.95 -19.64 26.73
CA ASN A 48 6.99 -18.58 26.44
C ASN A 48 6.45 -18.71 25.00
N THR A 49 5.56 -19.67 24.82
CA THR A 49 4.98 -19.99 23.50
C THR A 49 4.07 -18.88 22.96
N GLU A 50 3.42 -18.11 23.84
CA GLU A 50 2.56 -16.99 23.47
C GLU A 50 3.38 -15.87 22.79
N LYS A 51 4.49 -15.45 23.43
CA LYS A 51 5.35 -14.41 22.86
C LYS A 51 6.08 -14.89 21.60
N ALA A 52 6.41 -16.18 21.52
CA ALA A 52 6.96 -16.77 20.30
C ALA A 52 5.95 -16.68 19.12
N ASN A 53 4.67 -17.01 19.36
CA ASN A 53 3.61 -16.91 18.37
C ASN A 53 3.38 -15.46 17.90
N GLU A 54 3.28 -14.52 18.85
CA GLU A 54 3.17 -13.09 18.54
C GLU A 54 4.31 -12.61 17.63
N MET A 55 5.57 -12.94 17.96
CA MET A 55 6.74 -12.56 17.15
C MET A 55 6.67 -13.11 15.72
N MET A 56 6.18 -14.34 15.55
CA MET A 56 6.03 -14.93 14.22
C MET A 56 4.92 -14.28 13.41
N GLN A 57 3.79 -13.97 14.03
CA GLN A 57 2.74 -13.23 13.34
C GLN A 57 3.19 -11.82 12.93
N ILE A 58 3.90 -11.09 13.80
CA ILE A 58 4.46 -9.77 13.45
C ILE A 58 5.42 -9.89 12.27
N SER A 59 6.33 -10.86 12.30
CA SER A 59 7.28 -11.11 11.19
C SER A 59 6.56 -11.40 9.88
N MET A 60 5.60 -12.33 9.89
CA MET A 60 4.83 -12.72 8.70
C MET A 60 3.99 -11.55 8.16
N TYR A 61 3.33 -10.80 9.03
CA TYR A 61 2.57 -9.60 8.68
C TYR A 61 3.48 -8.58 7.99
N GLN A 62 4.62 -8.26 8.58
CA GLN A 62 5.56 -7.29 8.00
C GLN A 62 6.09 -7.75 6.64
N HIS A 63 6.41 -9.03 6.48
CA HIS A 63 6.83 -9.60 5.19
C HIS A 63 5.74 -9.49 4.12
N LEU A 64 4.50 -9.82 4.47
CA LEU A 64 3.35 -9.69 3.58
C LEU A 64 3.16 -8.23 3.13
N ILE A 65 3.10 -7.30 4.09
CA ILE A 65 2.92 -5.87 3.80
C ILE A 65 4.08 -5.32 2.97
N GLN A 66 5.32 -5.73 3.24
CA GLN A 66 6.49 -5.32 2.47
C GLN A 66 6.45 -5.83 1.02
N LEU A 67 6.00 -7.07 0.81
CA LEU A 67 5.80 -7.62 -0.53
C LEU A 67 4.77 -6.78 -1.28
N VAL A 68 3.59 -6.57 -0.70
CA VAL A 68 2.51 -5.78 -1.31
C VAL A 68 2.94 -4.35 -1.58
N ALA A 69 3.65 -3.71 -0.65
CA ALA A 69 4.15 -2.35 -0.81
C ALA A 69 5.16 -2.20 -1.96
N THR A 70 5.80 -3.29 -2.39
CA THR A 70 6.76 -3.30 -3.51
C THR A 70 6.07 -3.43 -4.87
N ILE A 71 4.88 -4.04 -4.91
CA ILE A 71 4.13 -4.32 -6.15
C ILE A 71 3.89 -3.07 -7.00
N PRO A 72 3.42 -1.91 -6.48
CA PRO A 72 3.18 -0.72 -7.29
C PRO A 72 4.41 -0.31 -8.11
N ASN A 73 5.59 -0.28 -7.48
CA ASN A 73 6.83 0.06 -8.15
C ASN A 73 7.22 -1.02 -9.18
N TYR A 74 7.01 -2.30 -8.85
CA TYR A 74 7.33 -3.39 -9.77
C TYR A 74 6.42 -3.38 -11.01
N VAL A 75 5.16 -3.00 -10.87
CA VAL A 75 4.23 -2.79 -11.99
C VAL A 75 4.71 -1.63 -12.87
N VAL A 76 5.05 -0.48 -12.27
CA VAL A 76 5.50 0.72 -13.01
C VAL A 76 6.78 0.49 -13.80
N VAL A 77 7.81 -0.15 -13.21
CA VAL A 77 9.07 -0.42 -13.94
C VAL A 77 8.90 -1.42 -15.09
N ASN A 78 7.82 -2.19 -15.10
CA ASN A 78 7.48 -3.13 -16.18
C ASN A 78 6.34 -2.60 -17.10
N ALA A 79 5.96 -1.33 -17.00
CA ALA A 79 4.81 -0.76 -17.73
C ALA A 79 4.87 -0.94 -19.25
N SER A 80 6.06 -1.11 -19.83
CA SER A 80 6.25 -1.37 -21.26
C SER A 80 5.87 -2.78 -21.73
N SER A 81 5.66 -3.73 -20.82
CA SER A 81 5.27 -5.10 -21.13
C SER A 81 3.90 -5.42 -20.52
N ALA A 82 2.86 -5.37 -21.36
CA ALA A 82 1.49 -5.69 -20.94
C ALA A 82 1.39 -7.11 -20.36
N GLU A 83 2.00 -8.11 -21.00
CA GLU A 83 2.03 -9.49 -20.51
C GLU A 83 2.65 -9.59 -19.11
N LYS A 84 3.78 -8.91 -18.88
CA LYS A 84 4.45 -8.93 -17.57
C LYS A 84 3.60 -8.26 -16.50
N VAL A 85 2.95 -7.15 -16.83
CA VAL A 85 2.05 -6.40 -15.94
C VAL A 85 0.88 -7.28 -15.51
N GLU A 86 0.25 -8.00 -16.44
CA GLU A 86 -0.85 -8.93 -16.14
C GLU A 86 -0.43 -10.02 -15.15
N VAL A 87 0.75 -10.62 -15.35
CA VAL A 87 1.27 -11.64 -14.41
C VAL A 87 1.51 -11.07 -13.02
N ILE A 88 2.08 -9.85 -12.93
CA ILE A 88 2.33 -9.19 -11.65
C ILE A 88 1.02 -8.90 -10.93
N LEU A 89 0.06 -8.29 -11.63
CA LEU A 89 -1.22 -7.88 -11.06
C LEU A 89 -2.09 -9.07 -10.68
N ASN A 90 -2.12 -10.13 -11.49
CA ASN A 90 -2.83 -11.36 -11.14
C ASN A 90 -2.33 -11.94 -9.80
N ARG A 91 -1.02 -12.05 -9.63
CA ARG A 91 -0.43 -12.52 -8.35
C ARG A 91 -0.73 -11.56 -7.20
N ALA A 92 -0.71 -10.24 -7.46
CA ALA A 92 -1.04 -9.23 -6.46
C ALA A 92 -2.48 -9.35 -5.97
N PHE A 93 -3.44 -9.50 -6.90
CA PHE A 93 -4.85 -9.60 -6.55
C PHE A 93 -5.17 -10.90 -5.82
N MET A 94 -4.62 -12.04 -6.26
CA MET A 94 -4.75 -13.29 -5.51
C MET A 94 -4.21 -13.17 -4.08
N LEU A 95 -3.09 -12.46 -3.88
CA LEU A 95 -2.51 -12.24 -2.57
C LEU A 95 -3.38 -11.31 -1.70
N ILE A 96 -3.89 -10.22 -2.29
CA ILE A 96 -4.80 -9.27 -1.63
C ILE A 96 -6.07 -9.98 -1.17
N ASP A 97 -6.65 -10.84 -2.01
CA ASP A 97 -7.86 -11.58 -1.69
C ASP A 97 -7.60 -12.64 -0.62
N MET A 98 -6.52 -13.42 -0.75
CA MET A 98 -6.21 -14.54 0.14
C MET A 98 -5.95 -14.11 1.60
N TYR A 99 -5.29 -12.97 1.78
CA TYR A 99 -4.98 -12.41 3.11
C TYR A 99 -5.93 -11.27 3.51
N GLU A 100 -7.03 -11.10 2.79
CA GLU A 100 -8.01 -10.02 3.02
C GLU A 100 -7.35 -8.63 3.22
N ILE A 101 -6.30 -8.33 2.45
CA ILE A 101 -5.42 -7.17 2.67
C ILE A 101 -6.17 -5.85 2.49
N GLU A 102 -7.25 -5.86 1.69
CA GLU A 102 -8.15 -4.72 1.58
C GLU A 102 -8.75 -4.29 2.93
N LYS A 103 -9.05 -5.24 3.83
CA LYS A 103 -9.51 -4.98 5.20
C LYS A 103 -8.34 -4.75 6.14
N LEU A 104 -7.34 -5.63 6.08
CA LEU A 104 -6.21 -5.65 7.02
C LEU A 104 -5.28 -4.44 6.86
N HIS A 105 -5.10 -3.95 5.62
CA HIS A 105 -4.27 -2.79 5.32
C HIS A 105 -4.74 -2.03 4.06
N PRO A 106 -5.89 -1.31 4.11
CA PRO A 106 -6.52 -0.68 2.94
C PRO A 106 -5.57 0.25 2.17
N ASN A 107 -4.71 0.97 2.88
CA ASN A 107 -3.71 1.88 2.29
C ASN A 107 -2.73 1.19 1.32
N MET A 108 -2.39 -0.08 1.53
CA MET A 108 -1.51 -0.80 0.60
C MET A 108 -2.27 -1.24 -0.65
N THR A 109 -3.49 -1.74 -0.47
CA THR A 109 -4.39 -2.12 -1.57
C THR A 109 -4.69 -0.93 -2.48
N LEU A 110 -4.97 0.26 -1.91
CA LEU A 110 -5.16 1.50 -2.67
C LEU A 110 -3.97 1.83 -3.58
N LYS A 111 -2.72 1.67 -3.09
CA LYS A 111 -1.52 1.93 -3.88
C LYS A 111 -1.39 0.95 -5.05
N VAL A 112 -1.78 -0.31 -4.86
CA VAL A 112 -1.74 -1.34 -5.93
C VAL A 112 -2.76 -1.00 -7.01
N TYR A 113 -4.02 -0.76 -6.66
CA TYR A 113 -5.06 -0.38 -7.64
C TYR A 113 -4.71 0.91 -8.37
N TYR A 114 -4.16 1.89 -7.67
CA TYR A 114 -3.74 3.15 -8.27
C TYR A 114 -2.61 2.97 -9.29
N ALA A 115 -1.55 2.23 -8.95
CA ALA A 115 -0.45 1.97 -9.88
C ALA A 115 -0.90 1.12 -11.08
N ALA A 116 -1.77 0.14 -10.85
CA ALA A 116 -2.38 -0.65 -11.93
C ALA A 116 -3.17 0.24 -12.89
N ALA A 117 -4.02 1.15 -12.36
CA ALA A 117 -4.76 2.11 -13.18
C ALA A 117 -3.84 3.00 -14.01
N GLN A 118 -2.75 3.50 -13.41
CA GLN A 118 -1.77 4.33 -14.12
C GLN A 118 -1.13 3.57 -15.28
N VAL A 119 -0.67 2.34 -15.04
CA VAL A 119 -0.01 1.54 -16.07
C VAL A 119 -0.98 1.12 -17.17
N TYR A 120 -2.20 0.71 -16.85
CA TYR A 120 -3.21 0.43 -17.87
C TYR A 120 -3.54 1.66 -18.71
N CYS A 121 -3.61 2.84 -18.09
CA CYS A 121 -3.83 4.08 -18.83
C CYS A 121 -2.63 4.42 -19.75
N MET A 122 -1.39 4.20 -19.30
CA MET A 122 -0.19 4.35 -20.13
C MET A 122 -0.14 3.36 -21.31
N GLN A 123 -0.79 2.20 -21.17
CA GLN A 123 -0.95 1.19 -22.21
C GLN A 123 -2.20 1.41 -23.07
N GLU A 124 -2.90 2.54 -22.90
CA GLU A 124 -4.17 2.87 -23.58
C GLU A 124 -5.30 1.85 -23.33
N ASN A 125 -5.15 1.00 -22.31
CA ASN A 125 -6.17 0.05 -21.88
C ASN A 125 -7.13 0.71 -20.88
N PHE A 126 -7.97 1.61 -21.38
CA PHE A 126 -8.86 2.43 -20.55
C PHE A 126 -9.91 1.61 -19.80
N GLU A 127 -10.36 0.49 -20.36
CA GLU A 127 -11.33 -0.40 -19.70
C GLU A 127 -10.75 -0.95 -18.38
N ARG A 128 -9.54 -1.51 -18.43
CA ARG A 128 -8.84 -2.01 -17.23
C ARG A 128 -8.43 -0.88 -16.29
N ALA A 129 -8.02 0.27 -16.82
CA ALA A 129 -7.71 1.43 -15.98
C ALA A 129 -8.94 1.87 -15.17
N LEU A 130 -10.11 1.97 -15.80
CA LEU A 130 -11.38 2.29 -15.13
C LEU A 130 -11.79 1.20 -14.13
N GLU A 131 -11.58 -0.08 -14.45
CA GLU A 131 -11.80 -1.17 -13.50
C GLU A 131 -10.99 -0.97 -12.21
N MET A 132 -9.71 -0.65 -12.32
CA MET A 132 -8.84 -0.42 -11.18
C MET A 132 -9.22 0.83 -10.39
N LEU A 133 -9.60 1.92 -11.07
CA LEU A 133 -10.08 3.12 -10.39
C LEU A 133 -11.42 2.91 -9.68
N ARG A 134 -12.30 2.04 -10.20
CA ARG A 134 -13.52 1.61 -9.48
C ARG A 134 -13.19 0.86 -8.20
N LYS A 135 -12.25 -0.11 -8.25
CA LYS A 135 -11.78 -0.82 -7.05
C LYS A 135 -11.18 0.16 -6.04
N TYR A 136 -10.31 1.07 -6.50
CA TYR A 136 -9.76 2.16 -5.68
C TYR A 136 -10.86 2.98 -4.98
N ALA A 137 -11.87 3.44 -5.73
CA ALA A 137 -12.96 4.26 -5.19
C ALA A 137 -13.81 3.50 -4.16
N THR A 138 -14.02 2.19 -4.36
CA THR A 138 -14.72 1.33 -3.38
C THR A 138 -13.96 1.26 -2.06
N VAL A 139 -12.64 1.03 -2.11
CA VAL A 139 -11.80 0.98 -0.89
C VAL A 139 -11.77 2.35 -0.19
N CYS A 140 -11.64 3.44 -0.94
CA CYS A 140 -11.70 4.79 -0.38
C CYS A 140 -13.01 5.03 0.39
N ALA A 141 -14.15 4.63 -0.18
CA ALA A 141 -15.45 4.81 0.46
C ALA A 141 -15.60 3.93 1.72
N ALA A 142 -15.10 2.69 1.70
CA ALA A 142 -15.15 1.78 2.84
C ALA A 142 -14.22 2.21 3.99
N SER A 143 -13.12 2.90 3.68
CA SER A 143 -12.09 3.29 4.66
C SER A 143 -12.62 4.18 5.80
N PHE A 144 -13.75 4.87 5.61
CA PHE A 144 -14.28 5.84 6.57
C PHE A 144 -15.57 5.41 7.29
N THR A 145 -16.08 4.19 7.05
CA THR A 145 -17.38 3.78 7.61
C THR A 145 -17.29 3.07 8.96
N VAL A 146 -16.17 2.40 9.30
CA VAL A 146 -16.04 1.59 10.54
C VAL A 146 -14.60 1.58 11.08
N ASN A 147 -14.08 2.68 11.63
CA ASN A 147 -12.70 2.76 12.18
C ASN A 147 -11.60 2.12 11.28
N SER A 148 -11.84 2.07 9.96
CA SER A 148 -11.15 1.16 9.04
C SER A 148 -9.75 1.64 8.65
N LEU A 149 -9.32 2.78 9.18
CA LEU A 149 -7.97 3.31 8.97
C LEU A 149 -7.00 2.95 10.11
N HIS A 150 -7.49 2.30 11.17
CA HIS A 150 -6.64 1.85 12.26
C HIS A 150 -5.88 0.58 11.87
N LEU A 151 -4.64 0.44 12.35
CA LEU A 151 -3.91 -0.81 12.24
C LEU A 151 -4.51 -1.86 13.19
N HIS A 152 -4.77 -3.06 12.68
CA HIS A 152 -5.35 -4.16 13.43
C HIS A 152 -4.90 -5.51 12.84
N GLY A 153 -5.02 -6.56 13.63
CA GLY A 153 -4.93 -7.95 13.21
C GLY A 153 -6.26 -8.50 12.69
N ASP A 154 -6.32 -9.79 12.43
CA ASP A 154 -7.53 -10.51 12.02
C ASP A 154 -7.54 -11.92 12.62
N SER A 155 -8.42 -12.81 12.13
CA SER A 155 -8.47 -14.20 12.61
C SER A 155 -7.23 -15.04 12.27
N TYR A 156 -6.39 -14.57 11.35
CA TYR A 156 -5.12 -15.20 10.99
C TYR A 156 -3.94 -14.57 11.75
N PHE A 157 -3.93 -13.24 11.88
CA PHE A 157 -2.98 -12.46 12.69
C PHE A 157 -3.63 -12.00 14.01
N ASP A 158 -4.01 -12.95 14.86
CA ASP A 158 -4.82 -12.71 16.07
C ASP A 158 -4.02 -12.17 17.28
N ALA A 159 -2.69 -12.10 17.20
CA ALA A 159 -1.81 -11.70 18.30
C ALA A 159 -1.07 -10.37 18.06
N ILE A 160 -1.36 -9.62 16.98
CA ILE A 160 -0.56 -8.44 16.60
C ILE A 160 -1.14 -7.09 17.04
N ASP A 161 -2.35 -7.05 17.59
CA ASP A 161 -2.99 -5.80 18.03
C ASP A 161 -2.18 -5.09 19.13
N GLY A 162 -1.59 -5.86 20.04
CA GLY A 162 -0.71 -5.34 21.11
C GLY A 162 0.51 -4.62 20.54
N TRP A 163 1.09 -5.15 19.47
CA TRP A 163 2.24 -4.53 18.80
C TRP A 163 1.93 -3.16 18.21
N PHE A 164 0.76 -2.97 17.61
CA PHE A 164 0.35 -1.66 17.10
C PHE A 164 0.12 -0.63 18.22
N ALA A 165 -0.27 -1.07 19.42
CA ALA A 165 -0.44 -0.20 20.57
C ALA A 165 0.89 0.36 21.11
N GLU A 166 2.02 -0.30 20.83
CA GLU A 166 3.36 0.16 21.22
C GLU A 166 3.89 1.31 20.35
N PHE A 167 3.23 1.62 19.23
CA PHE A 167 3.68 2.69 18.33
C PHE A 167 3.56 4.06 19.01
N PRO A 168 4.49 5.01 18.76
CA PRO A 168 4.45 6.33 19.38
C PRO A 168 3.13 7.11 19.17
N LEU A 169 2.40 6.79 18.10
CA LEU A 169 1.12 7.39 17.73
C LEU A 169 -0.06 6.38 17.84
N GLY A 170 0.22 5.20 18.40
CA GLY A 170 -0.66 4.03 18.42
C GLY A 170 -1.09 3.57 17.03
N ALA A 171 -2.20 2.86 16.98
CA ALA A 171 -2.78 2.34 15.74
C ALA A 171 -3.53 3.40 14.88
N LYS A 172 -3.60 4.67 15.31
CA LYS A 172 -4.43 5.69 14.66
C LYS A 172 -3.72 6.36 13.48
N THR A 173 -4.48 6.84 12.49
CA THR A 173 -3.91 7.69 11.44
C THR A 173 -3.49 9.06 11.97
N VAL A 174 -2.28 9.48 11.59
CA VAL A 174 -1.68 10.76 12.02
C VAL A 174 -2.25 11.96 11.25
N ARG A 175 -2.80 11.73 10.05
CA ARG A 175 -3.34 12.79 9.19
C ARG A 175 -4.82 13.04 9.51
N ASN A 176 -5.23 14.30 9.38
CA ASN A 176 -6.65 14.69 9.45
C ASN A 176 -7.45 14.00 8.33
N GLU A 177 -8.61 13.45 8.69
CA GLU A 177 -9.48 12.68 7.80
C GLU A 177 -9.88 13.45 6.53
N GLU A 178 -10.24 14.73 6.66
CA GLU A 178 -10.62 15.59 5.53
C GLU A 178 -9.46 15.78 4.55
N ILE A 179 -8.23 15.88 5.07
CA ILE A 179 -7.02 15.96 4.26
C ILE A 179 -6.79 14.64 3.51
N ILE A 180 -7.05 13.49 4.16
CA ILE A 180 -6.92 12.17 3.53
C ILE A 180 -7.94 12.04 2.39
N LYS A 181 -9.23 12.31 2.66
CA LYS A 181 -10.32 12.26 1.68
C LYS A 181 -10.01 13.11 0.46
N ARG A 182 -9.60 14.37 0.67
CA ARG A 182 -9.20 15.27 -0.41
C ARG A 182 -8.02 14.71 -1.20
N SER A 183 -6.99 14.20 -0.51
CA SER A 183 -5.82 13.61 -1.18
C SER A 183 -6.20 12.41 -2.06
N MET A 184 -7.11 11.55 -1.58
CA MET A 184 -7.59 10.40 -2.35
C MET A 184 -8.30 10.84 -3.63
N LEU A 185 -9.24 11.79 -3.54
CA LEU A 185 -9.94 12.33 -4.70
C LEU A 185 -8.99 13.02 -5.69
N GLN A 186 -8.10 13.89 -5.19
CA GLN A 186 -7.15 14.64 -6.03
C GLN A 186 -6.19 13.71 -6.76
N SER A 187 -5.78 12.62 -6.12
CA SER A 187 -4.84 11.66 -6.73
C SER A 187 -5.35 11.09 -8.05
N ILE A 188 -6.66 10.97 -8.23
CA ILE A 188 -7.26 10.51 -9.49
C ILE A 188 -7.73 11.70 -10.33
N ALA A 189 -8.41 12.69 -9.75
CA ALA A 189 -9.01 13.79 -10.51
C ALA A 189 -7.96 14.71 -11.20
N GLU A 190 -6.84 14.95 -10.52
CA GLU A 190 -5.84 15.94 -10.94
C GLU A 190 -4.59 15.31 -11.58
N ASN A 191 -4.46 13.98 -11.56
CA ASN A 191 -3.28 13.32 -12.12
C ASN A 191 -3.24 13.41 -13.66
N PRO A 192 -2.17 13.98 -14.25
CA PRO A 192 -2.02 14.07 -15.70
C PRO A 192 -2.04 12.73 -16.44
N ILE A 193 -1.63 11.62 -15.79
CA ILE A 193 -1.66 10.28 -16.41
C ILE A 193 -3.08 9.93 -16.88
N PHE A 194 -4.11 10.36 -16.16
CA PHE A 194 -5.50 10.06 -16.50
C PHE A 194 -6.14 11.09 -17.43
N ALA A 195 -5.36 12.05 -17.97
CA ALA A 195 -5.89 13.10 -18.84
C ALA A 195 -6.68 12.54 -20.03
N SER A 196 -6.19 11.47 -20.67
CA SER A 196 -6.85 10.81 -21.81
C SER A 196 -8.22 10.21 -21.47
N MET A 197 -8.51 9.96 -20.19
CA MET A 197 -9.79 9.41 -19.74
C MET A 197 -10.78 10.49 -19.24
N LYS A 198 -10.35 11.75 -19.10
CA LYS A 198 -11.15 12.82 -18.47
C LYS A 198 -12.49 13.06 -19.15
N ASP A 199 -12.58 12.82 -20.45
CA ASP A 199 -13.81 13.02 -21.22
C ASP A 199 -14.76 11.83 -21.25
N LEU A 200 -14.30 10.66 -20.80
CA LEU A 200 -15.12 9.46 -20.70
C LEU A 200 -16.22 9.65 -19.64
N LEU A 201 -17.46 9.32 -20.02
CA LEU A 201 -18.61 9.45 -19.11
C LEU A 201 -18.43 8.60 -17.84
N GLU A 202 -17.89 7.39 -17.98
CA GLU A 202 -17.59 6.50 -16.84
C GLU A 202 -16.61 7.13 -15.86
N TYR A 203 -15.57 7.79 -16.37
CA TYR A 203 -14.58 8.46 -15.55
C TYR A 203 -15.20 9.63 -14.76
N LYS A 204 -15.97 10.49 -15.44
CA LYS A 204 -16.70 11.61 -14.81
C LYS A 204 -17.65 11.12 -13.72
N ASN A 205 -18.43 10.07 -14.00
CA ASN A 205 -19.38 9.48 -13.04
C ASN A 205 -18.67 8.90 -11.82
N MET A 206 -17.52 8.24 -12.01
CA MET A 206 -16.74 7.68 -10.93
C MET A 206 -16.15 8.77 -10.01
N ILE A 207 -15.60 9.84 -10.57
CA ILE A 207 -15.09 10.99 -9.79
C ILE A 207 -16.23 11.63 -8.99
N ALA A 208 -17.39 11.87 -9.61
CA ALA A 208 -18.56 12.42 -8.93
C ALA A 208 -19.06 11.51 -7.80
N SER A 209 -19.14 10.19 -8.06
CA SER A 209 -19.53 9.20 -7.06
C SER A 209 -18.56 9.16 -5.88
N LEU A 210 -17.24 9.20 -6.13
CA LEU A 210 -16.24 9.23 -5.07
C LEU A 210 -16.34 10.52 -4.24
N LYS A 211 -16.48 11.69 -4.90
CA LYS A 211 -16.67 12.98 -4.21
C LYS A 211 -17.86 12.91 -3.25
N PHE A 212 -18.99 12.36 -3.71
CA PHE A 212 -20.19 12.18 -2.89
C PHE A 212 -19.95 11.22 -1.71
N LYS A 213 -19.36 10.04 -1.96
CA LYS A 213 -19.10 9.04 -0.92
C LYS A 213 -18.13 9.50 0.15
N LEU A 214 -17.23 10.43 -0.17
CA LEU A 214 -16.27 11.00 0.77
C LEU A 214 -16.80 12.25 1.50
N ASP A 215 -18.03 12.70 1.23
CA ASP A 215 -18.62 13.93 1.81
C ASP A 215 -17.75 15.19 1.64
N ILE A 216 -17.06 15.31 0.51
CA ILE A 216 -16.19 16.46 0.23
C ILE A 216 -17.05 17.63 -0.29
N LYS A 217 -17.27 18.64 0.58
CA LYS A 217 -17.92 19.91 0.23
C LYS A 217 -17.00 20.81 -0.59
N GLU A 218 -17.59 21.67 -1.42
CA GLU A 218 -16.89 22.68 -2.23
C GLU A 218 -16.19 23.75 -1.39
#